data_AF-A0A432J1P3-F1
#
_entry.id   AF-A0A432J1P3-F1
#
_cell.length_a   1.000
_cell.length_b   1.000
_cell.length_c   1.000
_cell.angle_alpha   90.00
_cell.angle_beta   90.00
_cell.angle_gamma   90.00
#
_symmetry.space_group_name_H-M   'P 1'
#
loop_
_entity.id
_entity.type
_entity.pdbx_description
1 polymer ?
#
loop_
_entity_poly.entity_id
_entity_poly.type
_entity_poly.pdbx_seq_one_letter_code
_entity_poly.pdbx_strand_id
1 'polypeptide(L)'
;MKARFPQWTRTLGRLALILLLIGIMMGGVTACGGAEKPSSGPTPVPATATPVPPTATPVPPTDTPVPATATSEPPTVAPASPTDTPAPATSTPEPAAATGALPAAYVSTTCSACHGDKAEGLIGPILIGLDPDYIRQTVRNGIANTIMASFDASQISDADLEQLVQALSQSTLADADITLPAAALDALQEAQTALDADDVSAVQTALEQAQAAVSDNDGLSVTLDVMLAHLQLQDVPYLQRRLATLLGAPLAASGGDNAPLEPIPEAYTTATCFTCHGPQGEGLIGPILVGLDSDYITTVARQGVPDTAMVAYGPDKISDEDLAQLARAFSQRNLADASVLMSIDAIKPLEEAQQTFKAGDAAATRAALARAKDAAGDNPGLSVTLDTMIKHLQAGDHDYLQRRFETLLSKAAASAVPTEEPPEVITLPTEPGPTRQQGEILCAIHDSPILLSPDDIESHDGTLYVLSPLAVQEQKDGMVKVSLEGWQQDEAPSIIYALQGFRIRNALLGEEAQKHIEILDTVTDPNTDLVWHHVRLDDVWVFNSALTDDAQPTWDNTEALFHKSCSVCHALPSTERFTANQWPGILKTMFRRAALSRENGDLVRKYLQYNARDVGSMTDVAPCSIAPSP
;
A
#
# COMPACT_ATOMS: atom_id res chain seq x y z
N MET A 1 -11.71 70.06 -19.68
CA MET A 1 -11.57 69.55 -21.07
C MET A 1 -10.19 68.94 -21.22
N LYS A 2 -10.15 67.73 -21.80
CA LYS A 2 -8.97 66.86 -21.94
C LYS A 2 -8.04 67.37 -23.03
N ALA A 3 -6.72 67.24 -22.83
CA ALA A 3 -5.77 67.05 -23.91
C ALA A 3 -4.96 65.78 -23.60
N ARG A 4 -5.25 64.71 -24.34
CA ARG A 4 -4.58 63.41 -24.28
C ARG A 4 -3.32 63.48 -25.16
N PHE A 5 -2.15 63.12 -24.62
CA PHE A 5 -0.97 62.78 -25.40
C PHE A 5 -0.74 61.26 -25.40
N PRO A 6 -0.17 60.67 -26.48
CA PRO A 6 -0.26 59.24 -26.76
C PRO A 6 0.75 58.39 -25.98
N GLN A 7 0.34 57.16 -25.63
CA GLN A 7 1.07 56.21 -24.77
C GLN A 7 2.13 55.36 -25.49
N TRP A 8 2.51 55.70 -26.73
CA TRP A 8 3.45 54.89 -27.54
C TRP A 8 4.94 55.17 -27.31
N THR A 9 5.31 56.19 -26.54
CA THR A 9 6.72 56.55 -26.29
C THR A 9 7.39 55.75 -25.17
N ARG A 10 6.64 54.95 -24.41
CA ARG A 10 7.18 54.13 -23.30
C ARG A 10 7.58 52.70 -23.70
N THR A 11 7.15 52.23 -24.87
CA THR A 11 7.40 50.85 -25.34
C THR A 11 8.72 50.71 -26.11
N LEU A 12 9.19 51.78 -26.76
CA LEU A 12 10.48 51.77 -27.49
C LEU A 12 11.71 51.87 -26.58
N GLY A 13 11.58 52.48 -25.39
CA GLY A 13 12.68 52.57 -24.42
C GLY A 13 13.00 51.27 -23.68
N ARG A 14 12.06 50.33 -23.59
CA ARG A 14 12.25 49.03 -22.92
C ARG A 14 12.86 47.97 -23.83
N LEU A 15 12.66 48.06 -25.15
CA LEU A 15 13.29 47.15 -26.12
C LEU A 15 14.80 47.43 -26.30
N ALA A 16 15.24 48.69 -26.18
CA ALA A 16 16.64 49.07 -26.30
C ALA A 16 17.52 48.60 -25.13
N LEU A 17 16.93 48.40 -23.93
CA LEU A 17 17.65 47.92 -22.75
C LEU A 17 17.79 46.40 -22.71
N ILE A 18 16.83 45.66 -23.29
CA ILE A 18 16.84 44.19 -23.35
C ILE A 18 17.83 43.68 -24.41
N LEU A 19 17.97 44.38 -25.55
CA LEU A 19 18.96 44.03 -26.58
C LEU A 19 20.41 44.33 -26.16
N LEU A 20 20.63 45.23 -25.20
CA LEU A 20 21.97 45.54 -24.68
C LEU A 20 22.51 44.46 -23.73
N LEU A 21 21.63 43.71 -23.06
CA LEU A 21 22.01 42.65 -22.11
C LEU A 21 22.24 41.29 -22.78
N ILE A 22 21.65 41.06 -23.95
CA ILE A 22 21.84 39.81 -24.73
C ILE A 22 23.22 39.80 -25.44
N GLY A 23 23.85 40.96 -25.66
CA GLY A 23 25.16 41.08 -26.33
C GLY A 23 26.39 40.72 -25.49
N ILE A 24 26.26 40.48 -24.18
CA ILE A 24 27.41 40.28 -23.27
C ILE A 24 27.70 38.78 -23.00
N MET A 25 26.84 37.86 -23.43
CA MET A 25 26.97 36.40 -23.17
C MET A 25 27.53 35.57 -24.34
N MET A 26 27.98 36.20 -25.44
CA MET A 26 28.61 35.47 -26.56
C MET A 26 29.82 36.23 -27.11
N GLY A 27 31.03 35.79 -26.75
CA GLY A 27 32.26 36.29 -27.40
C GLY A 27 33.54 35.98 -26.62
N GLY A 28 34.05 34.75 -26.76
CA GLY A 28 35.32 34.36 -26.15
C GLY A 28 35.96 33.13 -26.78
N VAL A 29 36.19 33.15 -28.10
CA VAL A 29 37.15 32.24 -28.77
C VAL A 29 37.98 33.01 -29.77
N THR A 30 39.30 32.90 -29.68
CA THR A 30 40.32 32.93 -30.76
C THR A 30 41.70 32.91 -30.08
N ALA A 31 42.80 32.37 -30.60
CA ALA A 31 43.16 31.31 -31.55
C ALA A 31 44.70 31.37 -31.62
N CYS A 32 45.37 30.24 -31.90
CA CYS A 32 46.73 30.01 -32.47
C CYS A 32 47.26 28.71 -31.84
N GLY A 33 47.67 27.66 -32.54
CA GLY A 33 47.97 27.43 -33.96
C GLY A 33 49.12 26.40 -34.02
N GLY A 34 49.04 25.39 -34.87
CA GLY A 34 50.19 24.51 -35.19
C GLY A 34 49.84 23.03 -35.32
N ALA A 35 49.79 22.56 -36.57
CA ALA A 35 49.56 21.18 -36.99
C ALA A 35 50.87 20.37 -37.03
N GLU A 36 50.80 19.04 -36.83
CA GLU A 36 51.32 17.98 -37.73
C GLU A 36 51.15 16.56 -37.12
N LYS A 37 50.92 15.58 -38.00
CA LYS A 37 50.90 14.10 -37.81
C LYS A 37 51.91 13.53 -38.84
N PRO A 38 52.28 12.23 -38.89
CA PRO A 38 52.26 11.12 -37.93
C PRO A 38 53.61 10.33 -37.88
N SER A 39 53.73 9.27 -37.05
CA SER A 39 54.29 7.92 -37.43
C SER A 39 54.94 7.13 -36.26
N SER A 40 54.58 5.85 -36.19
CA SER A 40 55.33 4.63 -35.79
C SER A 40 55.96 4.47 -34.38
N GLY A 41 55.67 3.33 -33.73
CA GLY A 41 56.12 2.87 -32.38
C GLY A 41 57.63 2.55 -32.21
N PRO A 42 58.08 1.66 -31.28
CA PRO A 42 57.37 0.61 -30.53
C PRO A 42 57.54 0.64 -28.98
N THR A 43 56.91 -0.34 -28.31
CA THR A 43 56.98 -0.78 -26.89
C THR A 43 58.41 -0.92 -26.33
N PRO A 44 58.63 -0.85 -24.98
CA PRO A 44 58.48 -2.04 -24.12
C PRO A 44 57.94 -1.79 -22.68
N VAL A 45 57.51 -2.89 -22.07
CA VAL A 45 57.04 -3.10 -20.67
C VAL A 45 58.23 -3.11 -19.69
N PRO A 46 58.02 -2.87 -18.38
CA PRO A 46 58.34 -3.95 -17.44
C PRO A 46 57.27 -4.17 -16.34
N ALA A 47 57.18 -5.44 -15.94
CA ALA A 47 56.35 -5.97 -14.88
C ALA A 47 56.94 -5.71 -13.49
N THR A 48 56.10 -5.65 -12.45
CA THR A 48 56.51 -5.99 -11.09
C THR A 48 55.37 -6.69 -10.38
N ALA A 49 55.63 -7.93 -9.98
CA ALA A 49 54.75 -8.80 -9.22
C ALA A 49 54.84 -8.47 -7.72
N THR A 50 53.69 -8.46 -7.06
CA THR A 50 53.56 -8.40 -5.60
C THR A 50 53.52 -9.82 -5.04
N PRO A 51 54.35 -10.20 -4.05
CA PRO A 51 54.30 -11.54 -3.46
C PRO A 51 53.34 -11.61 -2.26
N VAL A 52 52.61 -12.73 -2.20
CA VAL A 52 51.78 -13.19 -1.07
C VAL A 52 52.65 -13.99 -0.09
N PRO A 53 52.53 -13.80 1.24
CA PRO A 53 53.08 -14.75 2.21
C PRO A 53 52.03 -15.80 2.65
N PRO A 54 52.42 -17.08 2.83
CA PRO A 54 51.54 -18.11 3.39
C PRO A 54 51.70 -18.18 4.92
N THR A 55 50.63 -18.50 5.65
CA THR A 55 50.74 -19.01 7.02
C THR A 55 49.70 -20.10 7.23
N ALA A 56 50.19 -21.35 7.23
CA ALA A 56 49.48 -22.52 7.68
C ALA A 56 49.47 -22.55 9.21
N THR A 57 48.33 -22.89 9.82
CA THR A 57 48.25 -23.35 11.20
C THR A 57 47.62 -24.75 11.20
N PRO A 58 48.20 -25.73 11.92
CA PRO A 58 47.79 -27.14 11.85
C PRO A 58 46.65 -27.46 12.83
N VAL A 59 45.75 -28.34 12.41
CA VAL A 59 44.75 -28.98 13.29
C VAL A 59 45.29 -30.36 13.71
N PRO A 60 45.34 -30.71 15.00
CA PRO A 60 45.71 -32.04 15.46
C PRO A 60 44.54 -33.03 15.39
N PRO A 61 44.78 -34.34 15.18
CA PRO A 61 43.76 -35.38 15.28
C PRO A 61 43.55 -35.79 16.74
N THR A 62 42.34 -36.16 17.11
CA THR A 62 42.09 -36.88 18.37
C THR A 62 41.19 -38.06 18.08
N ASP A 63 41.84 -39.23 18.05
CA ASP A 63 41.24 -40.55 18.21
C ASP A 63 40.76 -40.74 19.65
N THR A 64 39.53 -41.25 19.84
CA THR A 64 39.19 -42.16 20.96
C THR A 64 37.84 -42.85 20.69
N PRO A 65 37.50 -44.00 21.33
CA PRO A 65 37.26 -45.24 20.60
C PRO A 65 35.82 -45.76 20.77
N VAL A 66 35.46 -46.67 19.87
CA VAL A 66 34.30 -47.57 20.02
C VAL A 66 34.64 -48.69 21.00
N PRO A 67 33.74 -49.08 21.93
CA PRO A 67 33.72 -50.42 22.47
C PRO A 67 32.67 -51.28 21.76
N ALA A 68 33.12 -52.41 21.23
CA ALA A 68 32.29 -53.54 20.84
C ALA A 68 31.87 -54.32 22.08
N THR A 69 30.68 -54.92 22.09
CA THR A 69 30.45 -56.26 22.69
C THR A 69 29.28 -56.96 22.00
N ALA A 70 29.46 -58.26 21.84
CA ALA A 70 28.84 -59.15 20.89
C ALA A 70 27.48 -59.74 21.31
N THR A 71 26.68 -60.02 20.27
CA THR A 71 25.97 -61.28 19.95
C THR A 71 25.56 -62.24 21.08
N SER A 72 24.25 -62.52 21.12
CA SER A 72 23.73 -63.88 21.27
C SER A 72 22.32 -64.00 20.67
N GLU A 73 22.23 -64.67 19.51
CA GLU A 73 21.07 -65.47 19.03
C GLU A 73 21.19 -66.90 19.65
N PRO A 74 20.27 -67.90 19.49
CA PRO A 74 18.92 -67.99 18.87
C PRO A 74 17.93 -68.79 19.83
N PRO A 75 16.76 -69.40 19.46
CA PRO A 75 16.22 -69.66 18.12
C PRO A 75 14.71 -69.47 17.85
N THR A 76 14.48 -69.36 16.54
CA THR A 76 13.30 -69.53 15.70
C THR A 76 12.35 -70.67 16.08
N VAL A 77 11.05 -70.36 16.16
CA VAL A 77 9.94 -71.18 15.62
C VAL A 77 8.83 -70.25 15.11
N ALA A 78 8.55 -70.28 13.80
CA ALA A 78 7.31 -69.78 13.18
C ALA A 78 6.24 -70.89 13.27
N PRO A 79 4.90 -70.59 13.25
CA PRO A 79 4.25 -70.30 11.97
C PRO A 79 3.00 -69.38 11.97
N ALA A 80 2.71 -68.88 10.76
CA ALA A 80 1.41 -68.60 10.12
C ALA A 80 0.56 -67.36 10.50
N SER A 81 0.16 -66.66 9.42
CA SER A 81 -0.60 -65.41 9.26
C SER A 81 -2.08 -65.47 9.72
N PRO A 82 -2.81 -64.33 9.74
CA PRO A 82 -3.38 -63.80 8.50
C PRO A 82 -3.06 -62.32 8.25
N THR A 83 -2.85 -62.07 6.96
CA THR A 83 -2.86 -60.82 6.21
C THR A 83 -4.10 -59.99 6.49
N ASP A 84 -3.92 -58.68 6.70
CA ASP A 84 -4.79 -57.62 6.14
C ASP A 84 -4.09 -56.26 6.33
N THR A 85 -3.35 -55.85 5.30
CA THR A 85 -2.86 -54.48 5.12
C THR A 85 -3.82 -53.79 4.15
N PRO A 86 -4.52 -52.70 4.55
CA PRO A 86 -5.24 -51.88 3.59
C PRO A 86 -4.23 -51.04 2.80
N ALA A 87 -4.28 -51.13 1.48
CA ALA A 87 -3.58 -50.23 0.57
C ALA A 87 -4.11 -48.79 0.71
N PRO A 88 -3.29 -47.76 0.46
CA PRO A 88 -3.76 -46.38 0.45
C PRO A 88 -4.70 -46.17 -0.76
N ALA A 89 -5.94 -45.80 -0.48
CA ALA A 89 -6.90 -45.43 -1.51
C ALA A 89 -6.43 -44.13 -2.18
N THR A 90 -6.05 -44.27 -3.45
CA THR A 90 -5.92 -43.17 -4.39
C THR A 90 -7.31 -42.94 -4.97
N SER A 91 -7.96 -41.86 -4.58
CA SER A 91 -9.13 -41.33 -5.29
C SER A 91 -9.11 -39.81 -5.18
N THR A 92 -8.49 -39.19 -6.18
CA THR A 92 -8.81 -37.84 -6.61
C THR A 92 -10.33 -37.75 -6.83
N PRO A 93 -11.06 -36.82 -6.19
CA PRO A 93 -12.45 -36.61 -6.55
C PRO A 93 -12.51 -35.98 -7.93
N GLU A 94 -13.19 -36.66 -8.84
CA GLU A 94 -13.72 -36.12 -10.08
C GLU A 94 -14.66 -34.93 -9.74
N PRO A 95 -14.61 -33.78 -10.45
CA PRO A 95 -15.48 -32.66 -10.15
C PRO A 95 -16.93 -33.05 -10.43
N ALA A 96 -17.75 -33.14 -9.39
CA ALA A 96 -19.18 -33.31 -9.54
C ALA A 96 -19.77 -32.07 -10.23
N ALA A 97 -20.57 -32.32 -11.27
CA ALA A 97 -21.29 -31.29 -12.01
C ALA A 97 -22.14 -30.42 -11.07
N ALA A 98 -21.93 -29.10 -11.11
CA ALA A 98 -22.68 -28.11 -10.36
C ALA A 98 -24.10 -27.97 -10.94
N THR A 99 -25.08 -28.50 -10.23
CA THR A 99 -26.45 -27.94 -10.23
C THR A 99 -26.47 -26.82 -9.20
N GLY A 100 -26.94 -25.63 -9.59
CA GLY A 100 -26.87 -24.34 -8.87
C GLY A 100 -27.53 -24.26 -7.49
N ALA A 101 -27.15 -25.14 -6.57
CA ALA A 101 -27.46 -25.06 -5.16
C ALA A 101 -26.26 -24.46 -4.42
N LEU A 102 -26.52 -23.50 -3.54
CA LEU A 102 -25.47 -22.91 -2.69
C LEU A 102 -24.84 -23.98 -1.80
N PRO A 103 -23.52 -23.94 -1.58
CA PRO A 103 -22.82 -24.97 -0.81
C PRO A 103 -23.27 -24.96 0.65
N ALA A 104 -23.13 -26.09 1.35
CA ALA A 104 -23.53 -26.21 2.76
C ALA A 104 -22.88 -25.14 3.66
N ALA A 105 -21.65 -24.72 3.32
CA ALA A 105 -20.92 -23.64 3.98
C ALA A 105 -21.70 -22.32 4.02
N TYR A 106 -22.53 -22.04 3.00
CA TYR A 106 -23.38 -20.85 2.93
C TYR A 106 -24.40 -20.80 4.07
N VAL A 107 -25.01 -21.94 4.37
CA VAL A 107 -26.01 -22.06 5.43
C VAL A 107 -25.34 -22.20 6.80
N SER A 108 -24.28 -23.00 6.90
CA SER A 108 -23.60 -23.23 8.19
C SER A 108 -22.85 -22.01 8.72
N THR A 109 -22.42 -21.12 7.84
CA THR A 109 -21.78 -19.83 8.20
C THR A 109 -22.80 -18.71 8.38
N THR A 110 -24.10 -19.05 8.37
CA THR A 110 -25.23 -18.14 8.59
C THR A 110 -25.39 -17.02 7.55
N CYS A 111 -24.79 -17.13 6.36
CA CYS A 111 -24.94 -16.15 5.29
C CYS A 111 -26.40 -16.01 4.85
N SER A 112 -27.16 -17.11 4.85
CA SER A 112 -28.58 -17.10 4.48
C SER A 112 -29.47 -16.28 5.42
N ALA A 113 -29.04 -16.05 6.66
CA ALA A 113 -29.80 -15.23 7.62
C ALA A 113 -29.91 -13.76 7.17
N CYS A 114 -28.96 -13.28 6.38
CA CYS A 114 -28.94 -11.91 5.86
C CYS A 114 -29.19 -11.84 4.35
N HIS A 115 -28.76 -12.84 3.60
CA HIS A 115 -28.81 -12.84 2.13
C HIS A 115 -29.88 -13.77 1.55
N GLY A 116 -30.67 -14.45 2.38
CA GLY A 116 -31.70 -15.39 1.95
C GLY A 116 -31.13 -16.76 1.58
N ASP A 117 -31.98 -17.78 1.58
CA ASP A 117 -31.57 -19.18 1.38
C ASP A 117 -31.09 -19.47 -0.04
N LYS A 118 -31.44 -18.60 -0.99
CA LYS A 118 -31.03 -18.63 -2.40
C LYS A 118 -30.15 -17.44 -2.78
N ALA A 119 -29.58 -16.72 -1.82
CA ALA A 119 -28.83 -15.48 -2.07
C ALA A 119 -29.67 -14.38 -2.76
N GLU A 120 -30.98 -14.43 -2.58
CA GLU A 120 -31.97 -13.51 -3.13
C GLU A 120 -32.02 -12.14 -2.44
N GLY A 121 -31.24 -11.97 -1.37
CA GLY A 121 -31.20 -10.77 -0.55
C GLY A 121 -32.36 -10.69 0.45
N LEU A 122 -32.08 -10.18 1.64
CA LEU A 122 -33.06 -9.88 2.69
C LEU A 122 -32.66 -8.57 3.38
N ILE A 123 -31.82 -8.68 4.42
CA ILE A 123 -31.19 -7.55 5.09
C ILE A 123 -29.95 -7.11 4.29
N GLY A 124 -29.24 -8.08 3.71
CA GLY A 124 -28.12 -7.86 2.80
C GLY A 124 -28.56 -7.94 1.33
N PRO A 125 -27.72 -7.42 0.40
CA PRO A 125 -28.03 -7.41 -1.03
C PRO A 125 -28.08 -8.82 -1.63
N ILE A 126 -28.63 -8.91 -2.85
CA ILE A 126 -28.57 -10.12 -3.68
C ILE A 126 -27.12 -10.48 -3.95
N LEU A 127 -26.71 -11.73 -3.74
CA LEU A 127 -25.32 -12.15 -3.96
C LEU A 127 -25.08 -12.80 -5.33
N ILE A 128 -26.15 -13.04 -6.06
CA ILE A 128 -26.11 -13.73 -7.34
C ILE A 128 -25.42 -12.91 -8.42
N GLY A 129 -24.57 -13.58 -9.21
CA GLY A 129 -23.82 -13.01 -10.33
C GLY A 129 -22.88 -11.88 -9.90
N LEU A 130 -22.41 -11.91 -8.65
CA LEU A 130 -21.33 -11.05 -8.19
C LEU A 130 -19.97 -11.55 -8.69
N ASP A 131 -19.04 -10.62 -8.80
CA ASP A 131 -17.67 -10.88 -9.25
C ASP A 131 -16.94 -11.85 -8.28
N PRO A 132 -16.26 -12.89 -8.77
CA PRO A 132 -15.58 -13.85 -7.92
C PRO A 132 -14.56 -13.25 -6.94
N ASP A 133 -13.76 -12.29 -7.39
CA ASP A 133 -12.76 -11.64 -6.55
C ASP A 133 -13.42 -10.72 -5.53
N TYR A 134 -14.47 -10.02 -5.95
CA TYR A 134 -15.30 -9.24 -5.04
C TYR A 134 -15.91 -10.12 -3.93
N ILE A 135 -16.43 -11.32 -4.25
CA ILE A 135 -16.96 -12.26 -3.25
C ILE A 135 -15.83 -12.71 -2.30
N ARG A 136 -14.67 -13.12 -2.82
CA ARG A 136 -13.53 -13.56 -1.98
C ARG A 136 -13.09 -12.46 -1.02
N GLN A 137 -12.86 -11.26 -1.53
CA GLN A 137 -12.38 -10.13 -0.74
C GLN A 137 -13.43 -9.71 0.28
N THR A 138 -14.70 -9.62 -0.11
CA THR A 138 -15.80 -9.24 0.78
C THR A 138 -15.99 -10.27 1.89
N VAL A 139 -15.93 -11.57 1.60
CA VAL A 139 -16.04 -12.60 2.64
C VAL A 139 -14.84 -12.60 3.57
N ARG A 140 -13.62 -12.44 3.06
CA ARG A 140 -12.40 -12.46 3.90
C ARG A 140 -12.20 -11.20 4.72
N ASN A 141 -12.56 -10.04 4.18
CA ASN A 141 -12.25 -8.74 4.77
C ASN A 141 -13.47 -8.07 5.39
N GLY A 142 -14.69 -8.54 5.10
CA GLY A 142 -15.91 -7.83 5.41
C GLY A 142 -16.01 -6.51 4.64
N ILE A 143 -17.03 -5.72 4.94
CA ILE A 143 -17.15 -4.34 4.45
C ILE A 143 -17.25 -3.43 5.65
N ALA A 144 -16.24 -2.55 5.80
CA ALA A 144 -16.20 -1.58 6.89
C ALA A 144 -17.48 -0.74 6.93
N ASN A 145 -17.95 -0.41 8.13
CA ASN A 145 -19.18 0.36 8.37
C ASN A 145 -20.47 -0.27 7.87
N THR A 146 -20.48 -1.60 7.64
CA THR A 146 -21.67 -2.38 7.35
C THR A 146 -21.80 -3.56 8.31
N ILE A 147 -22.93 -4.27 8.24
CA ILE A 147 -23.13 -5.52 8.96
C ILE A 147 -22.42 -6.73 8.33
N MET A 148 -21.79 -6.56 7.16
CA MET A 148 -21.05 -7.63 6.47
C MET A 148 -19.69 -7.83 7.15
N ALA A 149 -19.65 -8.76 8.10
CA ALA A 149 -18.44 -9.11 8.84
C ALA A 149 -17.41 -9.86 7.98
N SER A 150 -16.16 -9.89 8.45
CA SER A 150 -15.12 -10.76 7.90
C SER A 150 -15.27 -12.20 8.38
N PHE A 151 -14.96 -13.14 7.50
CA PHE A 151 -14.95 -14.57 7.74
C PHE A 151 -13.58 -15.13 7.38
N ASP A 152 -12.80 -15.48 8.39
CA ASP A 152 -11.47 -16.05 8.16
C ASP A 152 -11.52 -17.54 7.78
N ALA A 153 -10.36 -18.12 7.46
CA ALA A 153 -10.25 -19.51 7.02
C ALA A 153 -10.72 -20.54 8.06
N SER A 154 -10.86 -20.15 9.33
CA SER A 154 -11.40 -21.00 10.40
C SER A 154 -12.93 -21.00 10.43
N GLN A 155 -13.58 -19.94 9.93
CA GLN A 155 -15.03 -19.83 9.83
C GLN A 155 -15.56 -20.40 8.51
N ILE A 156 -14.88 -20.09 7.40
CA ILE A 156 -15.12 -20.68 6.08
C ILE A 156 -13.78 -21.04 5.46
N SER A 157 -13.54 -22.32 5.18
CA SER A 157 -12.27 -22.77 4.61
C SER A 157 -12.05 -22.17 3.21
N ASP A 158 -10.81 -22.07 2.74
CA ASP A 158 -10.53 -21.56 1.38
C ASP A 158 -11.22 -22.42 0.30
N ALA A 159 -11.28 -23.74 0.51
CA ALA A 159 -11.95 -24.65 -0.41
C ALA A 159 -13.49 -24.48 -0.41
N ASP A 160 -14.08 -24.19 0.74
CA ASP A 160 -15.52 -23.91 0.84
C ASP A 160 -15.87 -22.51 0.31
N LEU A 161 -14.97 -21.54 0.51
CA LEU A 161 -15.10 -20.21 -0.06
C LEU A 161 -15.05 -20.26 -1.58
N GLU A 162 -14.12 -21.01 -2.19
CA GLU A 162 -14.08 -21.13 -3.65
C GLU A 162 -15.33 -21.84 -4.21
N GLN A 163 -15.88 -22.84 -3.52
CA GLN A 163 -17.16 -23.44 -3.90
C GLN A 163 -18.31 -22.43 -3.83
N LEU A 164 -18.32 -21.56 -2.81
CA LEU A 164 -19.32 -20.51 -2.66
C LEU A 164 -19.19 -19.45 -3.75
N VAL A 165 -17.97 -19.01 -4.03
CA VAL A 165 -17.63 -18.06 -5.10
C VAL A 165 -18.10 -18.59 -6.44
N GLN A 166 -17.81 -19.86 -6.74
CA GLN A 166 -18.23 -20.50 -7.98
C GLN A 166 -19.76 -20.60 -8.08
N ALA A 167 -20.43 -21.00 -7.00
CA ALA A 167 -21.89 -21.09 -6.98
C ALA A 167 -22.54 -19.71 -7.22
N LEU A 168 -22.13 -18.68 -6.47
CA LEU A 168 -22.74 -17.35 -6.54
C LEU A 168 -22.47 -16.64 -7.88
N SER A 169 -21.25 -16.73 -8.40
CA SER A 169 -20.87 -16.05 -9.65
C SER A 169 -21.51 -16.66 -10.89
N GLN A 170 -21.89 -17.94 -10.85
CA GLN A 170 -22.50 -18.64 -11.98
C GLN A 170 -24.03 -18.66 -11.92
N SER A 171 -24.62 -18.36 -10.77
CA SER A 171 -26.07 -18.27 -10.62
C SER A 171 -26.67 -17.05 -11.32
N THR A 172 -27.93 -17.17 -11.71
CA THR A 172 -28.74 -16.13 -12.35
C THR A 172 -29.89 -15.72 -11.43
N LEU A 173 -30.52 -14.56 -11.70
CA LEU A 173 -31.70 -14.13 -10.93
C LEU A 173 -32.82 -15.18 -10.91
N ALA A 174 -32.95 -15.98 -11.98
CA ALA A 174 -33.91 -17.07 -12.05
C ALA A 174 -33.59 -18.21 -11.08
N ASP A 175 -32.31 -18.49 -10.80
CA ASP A 175 -31.90 -19.51 -9.83
C ASP A 175 -32.25 -19.11 -8.39
N ALA A 176 -32.40 -17.80 -8.14
CA ALA A 176 -32.83 -17.22 -6.87
C ALA A 176 -34.33 -16.87 -6.80
N ASP A 177 -35.13 -17.32 -7.77
CA ASP A 177 -36.56 -16.98 -7.92
C ASP A 177 -36.85 -15.46 -8.00
N ILE A 178 -35.88 -14.64 -8.41
CA ILE A 178 -36.05 -13.20 -8.57
C ILE A 178 -36.57 -12.89 -9.97
N THR A 179 -37.68 -12.15 -10.02
CA THR A 179 -38.20 -11.58 -11.27
C THR A 179 -38.22 -10.05 -11.16
N LEU A 180 -37.59 -9.37 -12.10
CA LEU A 180 -37.61 -7.90 -12.16
C LEU A 180 -38.96 -7.41 -12.69
N PRO A 181 -39.60 -6.42 -12.04
CA PRO A 181 -40.72 -5.68 -12.62
C PRO A 181 -40.31 -5.02 -13.94
N ALA A 182 -41.23 -4.95 -14.91
CA ALA A 182 -40.94 -4.35 -16.22
C ALA A 182 -40.40 -2.91 -16.10
N ALA A 183 -40.96 -2.11 -15.19
CA ALA A 183 -40.51 -0.75 -14.94
C ALA A 183 -39.07 -0.68 -14.37
N ALA A 184 -38.68 -1.66 -13.54
CA ALA A 184 -37.31 -1.74 -13.03
C ALA A 184 -36.34 -2.16 -14.13
N LEU A 185 -36.75 -3.09 -15.00
CA LEU A 185 -35.96 -3.53 -16.15
C LEU A 185 -35.70 -2.36 -17.12
N ASP A 186 -36.73 -1.59 -17.46
CA ASP A 186 -36.62 -0.42 -18.33
C ASP A 186 -35.65 0.62 -17.72
N ALA A 187 -35.79 0.93 -16.43
CA ALA A 187 -34.92 1.86 -15.73
C ALA A 187 -33.46 1.37 -15.66
N LEU A 188 -33.22 0.07 -15.46
CA LEU A 188 -31.86 -0.50 -15.47
C LEU A 188 -31.23 -0.46 -16.87
N GLN A 189 -32.01 -0.57 -17.95
CA GLN A 189 -31.51 -0.40 -19.32
C GLN A 189 -31.16 1.06 -19.62
N GLU A 190 -31.93 2.01 -19.09
CA GLU A 190 -31.60 3.43 -19.13
C GLU A 190 -30.30 3.72 -18.35
N ALA A 191 -30.14 3.11 -17.16
CA ALA A 191 -28.92 3.23 -16.38
C ALA A 191 -27.69 2.69 -17.13
N GLN A 192 -27.81 1.54 -17.81
CA GLN A 192 -26.72 1.00 -18.65
C GLN A 192 -26.39 1.95 -19.81
N THR A 193 -27.40 2.48 -20.50
CA THR A 193 -27.19 3.41 -21.63
C THR A 193 -26.51 4.70 -21.17
N ALA A 194 -26.91 5.23 -20.01
CA ALA A 194 -26.29 6.41 -19.40
C ALA A 194 -24.85 6.12 -18.95
N LEU A 195 -24.59 4.93 -18.42
CA LEU A 195 -23.26 4.50 -17.99
C LEU A 195 -22.31 4.38 -19.19
N ASP A 196 -22.78 3.81 -20.31
CA ASP A 196 -22.02 3.72 -21.56
C ASP A 196 -21.74 5.10 -22.18
N ALA A 197 -22.55 6.10 -21.84
CA ALA A 197 -22.39 7.50 -22.26
C ALA A 197 -21.59 8.37 -21.26
N ASP A 198 -21.10 7.78 -20.16
CA ASP A 198 -20.41 8.47 -19.05
C ASP A 198 -21.26 9.60 -18.41
N ASP A 199 -22.58 9.45 -18.40
CA ASP A 199 -23.53 10.40 -17.80
C ASP A 199 -23.95 9.96 -16.39
N VAL A 200 -23.11 10.27 -15.41
CA VAL A 200 -23.32 9.91 -13.99
C VAL A 200 -24.66 10.40 -13.44
N SER A 201 -25.13 11.58 -13.84
CA SER A 201 -26.39 12.15 -13.35
C SER A 201 -27.60 11.39 -13.91
N ALA A 202 -27.52 10.96 -15.17
CA ALA A 202 -28.54 10.11 -15.77
C ALA A 202 -28.52 8.68 -15.19
N VAL A 203 -27.34 8.13 -14.88
CA VAL A 203 -27.23 6.84 -14.17
C VAL A 203 -27.91 6.92 -12.80
N GLN A 204 -27.65 7.98 -12.03
CA GLN A 204 -28.28 8.17 -10.71
C GLN A 204 -29.80 8.21 -10.83
N THR A 205 -30.31 9.03 -11.75
CA THR A 205 -31.76 9.16 -11.98
C THR A 205 -32.40 7.83 -12.35
N ALA A 206 -31.75 7.06 -13.22
CA ALA A 206 -32.25 5.76 -13.66
C ALA A 206 -32.20 4.70 -12.54
N LEU A 207 -31.16 4.69 -11.70
CA LEU A 207 -31.10 3.80 -10.54
C LEU A 207 -32.15 4.14 -9.47
N GLU A 208 -32.41 5.42 -9.21
CA GLU A 208 -33.48 5.86 -8.30
C GLU A 208 -34.88 5.46 -8.82
N GLN A 209 -35.10 5.51 -10.14
CA GLN A 209 -36.32 5.00 -10.77
C GLN A 209 -36.46 3.49 -10.64
N ALA A 210 -35.37 2.74 -10.87
CA ALA A 210 -35.35 1.30 -10.64
C ALA A 210 -35.66 0.97 -9.18
N GLN A 211 -35.13 1.76 -8.23
CA GLN A 211 -35.35 1.59 -6.79
C GLN A 211 -36.81 1.78 -6.41
N ALA A 212 -37.46 2.82 -6.93
CA ALA A 212 -38.89 3.04 -6.72
C ALA A 212 -39.74 1.87 -7.25
N ALA A 213 -39.33 1.27 -8.37
CA ALA A 213 -40.05 0.17 -9.02
C ALA A 213 -39.92 -1.19 -8.31
N VAL A 214 -38.98 -1.34 -7.37
CA VAL A 214 -38.74 -2.59 -6.62
C VAL A 214 -38.98 -2.44 -5.11
N SER A 215 -39.69 -1.40 -4.68
CA SER A 215 -39.92 -1.07 -3.26
C SER A 215 -40.60 -2.18 -2.44
N ASP A 216 -41.28 -3.13 -3.08
CA ASP A 216 -41.88 -4.30 -2.43
C ASP A 216 -40.94 -5.54 -2.39
N ASN A 217 -39.68 -5.41 -2.84
CA ASN A 217 -38.68 -6.47 -2.84
C ASN A 217 -37.41 -6.00 -2.09
N ASP A 218 -37.28 -6.44 -0.84
CA ASP A 218 -36.20 -6.02 0.07
C ASP A 218 -34.79 -6.27 -0.52
N GLY A 219 -34.55 -7.45 -1.11
CA GLY A 219 -33.26 -7.80 -1.70
C GLY A 219 -32.86 -6.95 -2.91
N LEU A 220 -33.82 -6.63 -3.78
CA LEU A 220 -33.61 -5.71 -4.92
C LEU A 220 -33.44 -4.26 -4.44
N SER A 221 -34.20 -3.83 -3.43
CA SER A 221 -34.07 -2.48 -2.86
C SER A 221 -32.66 -2.27 -2.28
N VAL A 222 -32.21 -3.17 -1.41
CA VAL A 222 -30.86 -3.11 -0.81
C VAL A 222 -29.77 -3.20 -1.88
N THR A 223 -29.98 -3.99 -2.93
CA THR A 223 -29.04 -4.07 -4.06
C THR A 223 -28.89 -2.72 -4.77
N LEU A 224 -29.98 -2.00 -5.00
CA LEU A 224 -29.96 -0.71 -5.68
C LEU A 224 -29.40 0.40 -4.79
N ASP A 225 -29.63 0.34 -3.47
CA ASP A 225 -28.95 1.21 -2.50
C ASP A 225 -27.43 1.06 -2.58
N VAL A 226 -26.93 -0.19 -2.65
CA VAL A 226 -25.50 -0.45 -2.83
C VAL A 226 -25.01 0.08 -4.17
N MET A 227 -25.76 -0.11 -5.27
CA MET A 227 -25.38 0.46 -6.57
C MET A 227 -25.32 1.99 -6.55
N LEU A 228 -26.26 2.66 -5.89
CA LEU A 228 -26.23 4.12 -5.70
C LEU A 228 -25.02 4.56 -4.88
N ALA A 229 -24.64 3.81 -3.84
CA ALA A 229 -23.42 4.08 -3.08
C ALA A 229 -22.15 3.94 -3.96
N HIS A 230 -22.04 2.87 -4.76
CA HIS A 230 -20.93 2.69 -5.70
C HIS A 230 -20.91 3.77 -6.80
N LEU A 231 -22.07 4.32 -7.18
CA LEU A 231 -22.14 5.47 -8.09
C LEU A 231 -21.56 6.74 -7.47
N GLN A 232 -21.83 7.00 -6.18
CA GLN A 232 -21.19 8.13 -5.46
C GLN A 232 -19.67 7.96 -5.37
N LEU A 233 -19.19 6.71 -5.29
CA LEU A 233 -17.77 6.37 -5.32
C LEU A 233 -17.20 6.31 -6.76
N GLN A 234 -18.03 6.53 -7.79
CA GLN A 234 -17.68 6.38 -9.21
C GLN A 234 -17.03 5.03 -9.55
N ASP A 235 -17.47 3.95 -8.91
CA ASP A 235 -17.05 2.58 -9.17
C ASP A 235 -17.77 2.02 -10.40
N VAL A 236 -17.39 2.55 -11.57
CA VAL A 236 -17.92 2.17 -12.88
C VAL A 236 -17.78 0.66 -13.14
N PRO A 237 -16.65 -0.02 -12.83
CA PRO A 237 -16.54 -1.47 -13.01
C PRO A 237 -17.55 -2.28 -12.20
N TYR A 238 -17.83 -1.91 -10.94
CA TYR A 238 -18.88 -2.54 -10.16
C TYR A 238 -20.26 -2.33 -10.80
N LEU A 239 -20.57 -1.09 -11.20
CA LEU A 239 -21.86 -0.74 -11.81
C LEU A 239 -22.11 -1.50 -13.12
N GLN A 240 -21.11 -1.57 -14.00
CA GLN A 240 -21.21 -2.29 -15.27
C GLN A 240 -21.49 -3.78 -15.06
N ARG A 241 -20.75 -4.43 -14.16
CA ARG A 241 -20.96 -5.86 -13.84
C ARG A 241 -22.33 -6.07 -13.22
N ARG A 242 -22.73 -5.20 -12.28
CA ARG A 242 -23.99 -5.36 -11.57
C ARG A 242 -25.19 -5.15 -12.49
N LEU A 243 -25.14 -4.16 -13.38
CA LEU A 243 -26.15 -3.96 -14.41
C LEU A 243 -26.22 -5.14 -15.39
N ALA A 244 -25.08 -5.68 -15.84
CA ALA A 244 -25.05 -6.85 -16.71
C ALA A 244 -25.75 -8.06 -16.06
N THR A 245 -25.46 -8.33 -14.78
CA THR A 245 -26.10 -9.40 -13.99
C THR A 245 -27.61 -9.19 -13.84
N LEU A 246 -28.05 -7.97 -13.52
CA LEU A 246 -29.48 -7.68 -13.34
C LEU A 246 -30.26 -7.72 -14.66
N LEU A 247 -29.65 -7.28 -15.76
CA LEU A 247 -30.26 -7.27 -17.09
C LEU A 247 -30.25 -8.65 -17.77
N GLY A 248 -29.59 -9.66 -17.16
CA GLY A 248 -29.46 -10.99 -17.75
C GLY A 248 -28.68 -10.99 -19.07
N ALA A 249 -27.85 -9.98 -19.31
CA ALA A 249 -26.98 -9.95 -20.46
C ALA A 249 -25.87 -10.99 -20.26
N PRO A 250 -25.57 -11.87 -21.24
CA PRO A 250 -24.36 -12.66 -21.16
C PRO A 250 -23.19 -11.70 -21.04
N LEU A 251 -22.35 -11.87 -20.01
CA LEU A 251 -21.12 -11.10 -19.82
C LEU A 251 -20.37 -11.10 -21.16
N ALA A 252 -20.47 -9.99 -21.90
CA ALA A 252 -19.79 -9.87 -23.16
C ALA A 252 -18.31 -9.97 -22.86
N ALA A 253 -17.59 -10.81 -23.59
CA ALA A 253 -16.13 -10.88 -23.56
C ALA A 253 -15.55 -9.58 -24.15
N SER A 254 -15.76 -8.46 -23.48
CA SER A 254 -14.94 -7.27 -23.63
C SER A 254 -13.69 -7.53 -22.82
N GLY A 255 -12.56 -7.70 -23.52
CA GLY A 255 -11.25 -7.77 -22.90
C GLY A 255 -11.02 -6.56 -22.01
N GLY A 256 -11.05 -6.81 -20.71
CA GLY A 256 -10.89 -5.84 -19.63
C GLY A 256 -10.79 -6.61 -18.32
N ASP A 257 -9.56 -6.88 -17.92
CA ASP A 257 -9.07 -7.11 -16.55
C ASP A 257 -9.68 -8.21 -15.66
N ASN A 258 -10.55 -9.10 -16.14
CA ASN A 258 -11.10 -10.18 -15.29
C ASN A 258 -11.16 -11.56 -15.98
N ALA A 259 -10.12 -11.93 -16.72
CA ALA A 259 -9.76 -13.34 -16.82
C ALA A 259 -9.11 -13.77 -15.48
N PRO A 260 -9.28 -15.01 -15.00
CA PRO A 260 -8.48 -15.50 -13.88
C PRO A 260 -7.00 -15.23 -14.19
N LEU A 261 -6.34 -14.42 -13.34
CA LEU A 261 -4.94 -14.07 -13.58
C LEU A 261 -4.15 -15.36 -13.76
N GLU A 262 -3.45 -15.49 -14.89
CA GLU A 262 -2.58 -16.65 -15.08
C GLU A 262 -1.61 -16.73 -13.87
N PRO A 263 -1.48 -17.91 -13.23
CA PRO A 263 -0.56 -18.08 -12.11
C PRO A 263 0.86 -17.81 -12.61
N ILE A 264 1.66 -17.13 -11.79
CA ILE A 264 3.07 -16.89 -12.12
C ILE A 264 3.77 -18.25 -12.27
N PRO A 265 4.31 -18.59 -13.46
CA PRO A 265 4.89 -19.92 -13.68
C PRO A 265 6.08 -20.20 -12.76
N GLU A 266 6.30 -21.46 -12.38
CA GLU A 266 7.47 -21.90 -11.61
C GLU A 266 8.80 -21.55 -12.32
N ALA A 267 8.77 -21.42 -13.65
CA ALA A 267 9.85 -20.90 -14.47
C ALA A 267 10.37 -19.53 -13.97
N TYR A 268 9.50 -18.68 -13.43
CA TYR A 268 9.88 -17.38 -12.86
C TYR A 268 10.81 -17.51 -11.65
N THR A 269 10.51 -18.49 -10.79
CA THR A 269 11.28 -18.76 -9.58
C THR A 269 12.56 -19.53 -9.90
N THR A 270 12.48 -20.54 -10.77
CA THR A 270 13.63 -21.38 -11.16
C THR A 270 14.66 -20.62 -11.99
N ALA A 271 14.23 -19.70 -12.85
CA ALA A 271 15.12 -18.76 -13.55
C ALA A 271 15.61 -17.61 -12.65
N THR A 272 15.19 -17.57 -11.37
CA THR A 272 15.58 -16.58 -10.34
C THR A 272 15.20 -15.13 -10.63
N CYS A 273 14.28 -14.89 -11.57
CA CYS A 273 13.83 -13.56 -11.99
C CYS A 273 13.27 -12.73 -10.81
N PHE A 274 12.58 -13.38 -9.88
CA PHE A 274 12.02 -12.75 -8.68
C PHE A 274 13.06 -12.06 -7.78
N THR A 275 14.34 -12.45 -7.84
CA THR A 275 15.40 -11.86 -7.03
C THR A 275 15.60 -10.38 -7.38
N CYS A 276 15.37 -10.01 -8.64
CA CYS A 276 15.50 -8.64 -9.13
C CYS A 276 14.15 -7.96 -9.29
N HIS A 277 13.12 -8.69 -9.70
CA HIS A 277 11.81 -8.13 -10.04
C HIS A 277 10.74 -8.35 -8.97
N GLY A 278 11.07 -9.00 -7.86
CA GLY A 278 10.15 -9.32 -6.78
C GLY A 278 9.27 -10.54 -7.08
N PRO A 279 8.76 -11.24 -6.06
CA PRO A 279 7.90 -12.42 -6.20
C PRO A 279 6.62 -12.19 -7.03
N GLN A 280 6.08 -10.97 -7.04
CA GLN A 280 4.88 -10.60 -7.77
C GLN A 280 5.14 -9.71 -8.99
N GLY A 281 6.42 -9.46 -9.34
CA GLY A 281 6.78 -8.55 -10.43
C GLY A 281 6.71 -7.08 -10.03
N GLU A 282 6.70 -6.79 -8.71
CA GLU A 282 6.61 -5.46 -8.12
C GLU A 282 7.86 -4.59 -8.31
N GLY A 283 8.95 -5.18 -8.79
CA GLY A 283 10.25 -4.53 -8.95
C GLY A 283 11.02 -4.41 -7.63
N LEU A 284 12.31 -4.72 -7.68
CA LEU A 284 13.26 -4.50 -6.58
C LEU A 284 14.48 -3.77 -7.14
N ILE A 285 15.52 -4.52 -7.53
CA ILE A 285 16.69 -4.01 -8.23
C ILE A 285 16.36 -3.80 -9.73
N GLY A 286 15.43 -4.60 -10.26
CA GLY A 286 14.87 -4.47 -11.59
C GLY A 286 13.54 -3.72 -11.59
N PRO A 287 13.09 -3.22 -12.75
CA PRO A 287 11.83 -2.47 -12.88
C PRO A 287 10.60 -3.34 -12.59
N ILE A 288 9.47 -2.67 -12.34
CA ILE A 288 8.15 -3.29 -12.25
C ILE A 288 7.83 -3.98 -13.58
N LEU A 289 7.46 -5.26 -13.51
CA LEU A 289 7.06 -6.09 -14.66
C LEU A 289 5.57 -6.06 -14.95
N VAL A 290 4.79 -5.79 -13.92
CA VAL A 290 3.33 -5.86 -13.98
C VAL A 290 2.76 -4.80 -14.92
N GLY A 291 1.78 -5.20 -15.72
CA GLY A 291 1.11 -4.38 -16.73
C GLY A 291 1.99 -4.01 -17.93
N LEU A 292 3.17 -4.63 -18.07
CA LEU A 292 3.97 -4.54 -19.31
C LEU A 292 3.37 -5.40 -20.41
N ASP A 293 3.54 -4.95 -21.66
CA ASP A 293 3.13 -5.72 -22.82
C ASP A 293 3.88 -7.07 -22.91
N SER A 294 3.16 -8.15 -23.21
CA SER A 294 3.71 -9.50 -23.23
C SER A 294 4.83 -9.67 -24.27
N ASP A 295 4.73 -9.01 -25.43
CA ASP A 295 5.75 -9.07 -26.47
C ASP A 295 6.99 -8.30 -26.04
N TYR A 296 6.80 -7.19 -25.31
CA TYR A 296 7.90 -6.45 -24.72
C TYR A 296 8.66 -7.28 -23.68
N ILE A 297 7.98 -7.92 -22.71
CA ILE A 297 8.71 -8.73 -21.70
C ILE A 297 9.39 -9.93 -22.35
N THR A 298 8.77 -10.57 -23.34
CA THR A 298 9.38 -11.68 -24.09
C THR A 298 10.64 -11.23 -24.83
N THR A 299 10.57 -10.09 -25.51
CA THR A 299 11.69 -9.52 -26.28
C THR A 299 12.84 -9.15 -25.36
N VAL A 300 12.56 -8.42 -24.28
CA VAL A 300 13.59 -7.99 -23.31
C VAL A 300 14.21 -9.18 -22.59
N ALA A 301 13.43 -10.20 -22.22
CA ALA A 301 13.97 -11.41 -21.60
C ALA A 301 14.91 -12.18 -22.53
N ARG A 302 14.57 -12.29 -23.82
CA ARG A 302 15.41 -12.99 -24.82
C ARG A 302 16.67 -12.22 -25.19
N GLN A 303 16.59 -10.90 -25.27
CA GLN A 303 17.70 -10.06 -25.74
C GLN A 303 18.58 -9.54 -24.61
N GLY A 304 18.05 -9.46 -23.38
CA GLY A 304 18.65 -8.69 -22.31
C GLY A 304 18.66 -7.19 -22.63
N VAL A 305 19.13 -6.38 -21.69
CA VAL A 305 19.35 -4.95 -21.89
C VAL A 305 20.85 -4.66 -21.73
N PRO A 306 21.55 -4.20 -22.79
CA PRO A 306 22.96 -3.84 -22.71
C PRO A 306 23.25 -2.87 -21.56
N ASP A 307 24.40 -3.04 -20.93
CA ASP A 307 24.87 -2.20 -19.81
C ASP A 307 23.95 -2.20 -18.57
N THR A 308 23.16 -3.27 -18.39
CA THR A 308 22.35 -3.51 -17.19
C THR A 308 22.55 -4.93 -16.64
N ALA A 309 21.97 -5.21 -15.47
CA ALA A 309 21.94 -6.55 -14.90
C ALA A 309 20.92 -7.50 -15.59
N MET A 310 20.09 -6.98 -16.51
CA MET A 310 19.13 -7.79 -17.25
C MET A 310 19.82 -8.53 -18.39
N VAL A 311 20.31 -9.73 -18.11
CA VAL A 311 20.98 -10.59 -19.10
C VAL A 311 19.97 -11.25 -20.05
N ALA A 312 20.45 -11.71 -21.21
CA ALA A 312 19.67 -12.53 -22.11
C ALA A 312 19.39 -13.93 -21.51
N TYR A 313 18.13 -14.35 -21.56
CA TYR A 313 17.66 -15.69 -21.23
C TYR A 313 17.32 -16.43 -22.51
N GLY A 314 18.19 -17.35 -22.92
CA GLY A 314 17.95 -18.20 -24.08
C GLY A 314 16.92 -19.31 -23.79
N PRO A 315 16.47 -20.04 -24.84
CA PRO A 315 15.56 -21.18 -24.70
C PRO A 315 16.08 -22.30 -23.79
N ASP A 316 17.40 -22.33 -23.56
CA ASP A 316 18.09 -23.24 -22.64
C ASP A 316 17.87 -22.91 -21.16
N LYS A 317 17.46 -21.68 -20.83
CA LYS A 317 17.21 -21.21 -19.45
C LYS A 317 15.73 -21.09 -19.11
N ILE A 318 14.91 -20.71 -20.09
CA ILE A 318 13.45 -20.66 -19.99
C ILE A 318 12.89 -20.95 -21.38
N SER A 319 11.99 -21.92 -21.49
CA SER A 319 11.42 -22.31 -22.78
C SER A 319 10.58 -21.16 -23.38
N ASP A 320 10.32 -21.19 -24.69
CA ASP A 320 9.49 -20.17 -25.33
C ASP A 320 8.04 -20.21 -24.83
N GLU A 321 7.54 -21.39 -24.46
CA GLU A 321 6.21 -21.57 -23.88
C GLU A 321 6.13 -20.99 -22.46
N ASP A 322 7.09 -21.32 -21.60
CA ASP A 322 7.16 -20.80 -20.24
C ASP A 322 7.34 -19.28 -20.21
N LEU A 323 8.17 -18.74 -21.13
CA LEU A 323 8.36 -17.31 -21.23
C LEU A 323 7.11 -16.59 -21.74
N ALA A 324 6.39 -17.18 -22.70
CA ALA A 324 5.13 -16.62 -23.17
C ALA A 324 4.04 -16.65 -22.08
N GLN A 325 3.98 -17.72 -21.28
CA GLN A 325 3.08 -17.80 -20.13
C GLN A 325 3.45 -16.79 -19.05
N LEU A 326 4.74 -16.63 -18.76
CA LEU A 326 5.24 -15.63 -17.83
C LEU A 326 4.86 -14.20 -18.27
N ALA A 327 5.04 -13.92 -19.56
CA ALA A 327 4.72 -12.64 -20.15
C ALA A 327 3.22 -12.30 -20.05
N ARG A 328 2.35 -13.27 -20.35
CA ARG A 328 0.89 -13.13 -20.17
C ARG A 328 0.49 -12.94 -18.71
N ALA A 329 1.09 -13.72 -17.81
CA ALA A 329 0.81 -13.66 -16.38
C ALA A 329 1.10 -12.28 -15.77
N PHE A 330 2.14 -11.57 -16.24
CA PHE A 330 2.42 -10.21 -15.76
C PHE A 330 1.72 -9.11 -16.57
N SER A 331 1.45 -9.32 -17.86
CA SER A 331 0.74 -8.33 -18.68
C SER A 331 -0.72 -8.16 -18.29
N GLN A 332 -1.33 -9.22 -17.74
CA GLN A 332 -2.73 -9.21 -17.27
C GLN A 332 -2.89 -8.62 -15.86
N ARG A 333 -1.77 -8.44 -15.14
CA ARG A 333 -1.78 -7.92 -13.77
C ARG A 333 -1.71 -6.40 -13.77
N ASN A 334 -2.32 -5.79 -12.78
CA ASN A 334 -2.18 -4.37 -12.45
C ASN A 334 -1.29 -4.18 -11.20
N LEU A 335 -0.88 -2.94 -10.91
CA LEU A 335 0.02 -2.67 -9.77
C LEU A 335 -0.52 -3.18 -8.42
N ALA A 336 -1.84 -3.15 -8.20
CA ALA A 336 -2.47 -3.66 -6.98
C ALA A 336 -2.33 -5.18 -6.85
N ASP A 337 -2.40 -5.93 -7.96
CA ASP A 337 -2.18 -7.39 -7.98
C ASP A 337 -0.75 -7.79 -7.58
N ALA A 338 0.19 -6.84 -7.63
CA ALA A 338 1.57 -7.02 -7.17
C ALA A 338 1.87 -6.27 -5.87
N SER A 339 0.86 -5.69 -5.24
CA SER A 339 1.00 -4.85 -4.03
C SER A 339 1.97 -3.69 -4.21
N VAL A 340 2.12 -3.19 -5.44
CA VAL A 340 2.91 -1.99 -5.77
C VAL A 340 2.07 -0.77 -5.44
N LEU A 341 2.49 -0.03 -4.44
CA LEU A 341 1.86 1.22 -4.05
C LEU A 341 2.76 2.41 -4.41
N MET A 342 2.15 3.46 -4.95
CA MET A 342 2.83 4.70 -5.31
C MET A 342 2.40 5.83 -4.39
N SER A 343 3.34 6.69 -4.01
CA SER A 343 3.06 7.90 -3.24
C SER A 343 2.27 8.91 -4.08
N ILE A 344 1.36 9.66 -3.47
CA ILE A 344 0.70 10.81 -4.13
C ILE A 344 1.74 11.82 -4.65
N ASP A 345 2.82 12.02 -3.91
CA ASP A 345 3.93 12.90 -4.32
C ASP A 345 4.62 12.45 -5.60
N ALA A 346 4.62 11.14 -5.91
CA ALA A 346 5.13 10.61 -7.17
C ALA A 346 4.07 10.66 -8.30
N ILE A 347 2.78 10.58 -7.97
CA ILE A 347 1.68 10.58 -8.94
C ILE A 347 1.56 11.93 -9.64
N LYS A 348 1.55 13.05 -8.91
CA LYS A 348 1.34 14.38 -9.50
C LYS A 348 2.43 14.75 -10.54
N PRO A 349 3.74 14.57 -10.26
CA PRO A 349 4.77 14.74 -11.29
C PRO A 349 4.68 13.72 -12.42
N LEU A 350 4.15 12.52 -12.17
CA LEU A 350 3.95 11.50 -13.21
C LEU A 350 2.79 11.85 -14.15
N GLU A 351 1.70 12.42 -13.65
CA GLU A 351 0.61 12.98 -14.44
C GLU A 351 1.09 14.16 -15.29
N GLU A 352 1.89 15.06 -14.71
CA GLU A 352 2.53 16.16 -15.44
C GLU A 352 3.43 15.61 -16.56
N ALA A 353 4.21 14.56 -16.27
CA ALA A 353 5.03 13.90 -17.27
C ALA A 353 4.20 13.30 -18.42
N GLN A 354 3.06 12.67 -18.12
CA GLN A 354 2.15 12.16 -19.15
C GLN A 354 1.59 13.31 -20.00
N GLN A 355 1.23 14.43 -19.38
CA GLN A 355 0.69 15.60 -20.07
C GLN A 355 1.72 16.23 -21.01
N THR A 356 2.95 16.44 -20.56
CA THR A 356 4.03 17.00 -21.37
C THR A 356 4.47 16.03 -22.46
N PHE A 357 4.39 14.72 -22.22
CA PHE A 357 4.65 13.68 -23.22
C PHE A 357 3.62 13.76 -24.36
N LYS A 358 2.33 13.84 -24.03
CA LYS A 358 1.23 14.05 -25.00
C LYS A 358 1.40 15.35 -25.79
N ALA A 359 2.00 16.39 -25.18
CA ALA A 359 2.31 17.65 -25.83
C ALA A 359 3.59 17.62 -26.70
N GLY A 360 4.35 16.53 -26.68
CA GLY A 360 5.60 16.38 -27.44
C GLY A 360 6.80 17.11 -26.83
N ASP A 361 6.72 17.57 -25.57
CA ASP A 361 7.82 18.25 -24.89
C ASP A 361 8.70 17.25 -24.12
N ALA A 362 9.73 16.73 -24.81
CA ALA A 362 10.65 15.76 -24.22
C ALA A 362 11.50 16.32 -23.06
N ALA A 363 11.74 17.63 -23.01
CA ALA A 363 12.53 18.25 -21.94
C ALA A 363 11.70 18.37 -20.66
N ALA A 364 10.46 18.85 -20.78
CA ALA A 364 9.52 18.92 -19.67
C ALA A 364 9.13 17.53 -19.16
N THR A 365 8.89 16.57 -20.07
CA THR A 365 8.61 15.16 -19.70
C THR A 365 9.74 14.57 -18.88
N ARG A 366 11.00 14.79 -19.28
CA ARG A 366 12.16 14.30 -18.53
C ARG A 366 12.25 14.93 -17.15
N ALA A 367 12.01 16.24 -17.03
CA ALA A 367 12.05 16.94 -15.76
C ALA A 367 10.95 16.47 -14.80
N ALA A 368 9.75 16.22 -15.31
CA ALA A 368 8.63 15.71 -14.53
C ALA A 368 8.85 14.25 -14.08
N LEU A 369 9.37 13.37 -14.96
CA LEU A 369 9.77 12.01 -14.59
C LEU A 369 10.88 11.97 -13.53
N ALA A 370 11.84 12.91 -13.58
CA ALA A 370 12.88 13.01 -12.55
C ALA A 370 12.30 13.39 -11.18
N ARG A 371 11.34 14.33 -11.14
CA ARG A 371 10.62 14.67 -9.90
C ARG A 371 9.78 13.52 -9.38
N ALA A 372 9.08 12.79 -10.26
CA ALA A 372 8.35 11.58 -9.86
C ALA A 372 9.28 10.54 -9.23
N LYS A 373 10.50 10.41 -9.76
CA LYS A 373 11.52 9.50 -9.24
C LYS A 373 12.04 9.93 -7.88
N ASP A 374 12.33 11.20 -7.70
CA ASP A 374 12.77 11.72 -6.40
C ASP A 374 11.68 11.52 -5.33
N ALA A 375 10.41 11.68 -5.72
CA ALA A 375 9.25 11.44 -4.87
C ALA A 375 8.89 9.96 -4.67
N ALA A 376 9.51 9.04 -5.42
CA ALA A 376 9.31 7.60 -5.24
C ALA A 376 9.95 7.08 -3.93
N GLY A 377 10.83 7.86 -3.30
CA GLY A 377 11.41 7.58 -1.99
C GLY A 377 12.05 6.18 -1.89
N ASP A 378 11.60 5.40 -0.90
CA ASP A 378 12.08 4.04 -0.62
C ASP A 378 11.44 2.95 -1.51
N ASN A 379 10.73 3.29 -2.60
CA ASN A 379 10.21 2.31 -3.56
C ASN A 379 11.24 2.04 -4.69
N PRO A 380 12.10 1.01 -4.57
CA PRO A 380 13.18 0.79 -5.52
C PRO A 380 12.66 0.33 -6.90
N GLY A 381 11.57 -0.44 -6.94
CA GLY A 381 10.94 -0.88 -8.19
C GLY A 381 10.37 0.28 -9.01
N LEU A 382 9.71 1.23 -8.35
CA LEU A 382 9.21 2.45 -9.00
C LEU A 382 10.37 3.37 -9.46
N SER A 383 11.39 3.54 -8.62
CA SER A 383 12.57 4.36 -8.96
C SER A 383 13.30 3.83 -10.22
N VAL A 384 13.54 2.52 -10.30
CA VAL A 384 14.16 1.87 -11.47
C VAL A 384 13.25 1.94 -12.70
N THR A 385 11.93 1.85 -12.50
CA THR A 385 10.93 2.00 -13.56
C THR A 385 10.98 3.40 -14.19
N LEU A 386 11.03 4.44 -13.36
CA LEU A 386 11.08 5.84 -13.81
C LEU A 386 12.41 6.17 -14.51
N ASP A 387 13.52 5.64 -14.02
CA ASP A 387 14.82 5.71 -14.72
C ASP A 387 14.75 5.03 -16.11
N THR A 388 14.06 3.91 -16.20
CA THR A 388 13.87 3.20 -17.48
C THR A 388 13.02 4.03 -18.44
N MET A 389 11.94 4.65 -17.97
CA MET A 389 11.15 5.60 -18.77
C MET A 389 11.98 6.78 -19.27
N ILE A 390 12.84 7.36 -18.44
CA ILE A 390 13.75 8.45 -18.86
C ILE A 390 14.69 8.01 -19.99
N LYS A 391 15.20 6.77 -19.95
CA LYS A 391 16.04 6.20 -21.03
C LYS A 391 15.25 5.98 -22.31
N HIS A 392 14.04 5.41 -22.23
CA HIS A 392 13.18 5.20 -23.40
C HIS A 392 12.72 6.53 -24.04
N LEU A 393 12.54 7.58 -23.23
CA LEU A 393 12.32 8.94 -23.72
C LEU A 393 13.51 9.50 -24.50
N GLN A 394 14.74 9.18 -24.10
CA GLN A 394 15.94 9.56 -24.87
C GLN A 394 16.07 8.75 -26.16
N ALA A 395 15.64 7.50 -26.16
CA ALA A 395 15.63 6.61 -27.32
C ALA A 395 14.49 6.91 -28.31
N GLY A 396 13.49 7.71 -27.92
CA GLY A 396 12.31 8.01 -28.74
C GLY A 396 11.28 6.87 -28.80
N ASP A 397 11.26 6.01 -27.80
CA ASP A 397 10.34 4.88 -27.73
C ASP A 397 8.98 5.31 -27.14
N HIS A 398 8.14 5.86 -28.02
CA HIS A 398 6.84 6.41 -27.65
C HIS A 398 5.84 5.34 -27.21
N ASP A 399 5.86 4.16 -27.83
CA ASP A 399 4.91 3.08 -27.54
C ASP A 399 5.14 2.51 -26.14
N TYR A 400 6.41 2.31 -25.75
CA TYR A 400 6.76 1.94 -24.38
C TYR A 400 6.26 2.98 -23.37
N LEU A 401 6.57 4.26 -23.61
CA LEU A 401 6.21 5.33 -22.70
C LEU A 401 4.70 5.47 -22.51
N GLN A 402 3.95 5.44 -23.61
CA GLN A 402 2.49 5.53 -23.56
C GLN A 402 1.91 4.43 -22.67
N ARG A 403 2.31 3.17 -22.90
CA ARG A 403 1.83 2.04 -22.10
C ARG A 403 2.26 2.15 -20.64
N ARG A 404 3.50 2.56 -20.35
CA ARG A 404 3.93 2.76 -18.95
C ARG A 404 3.11 3.82 -18.24
N PHE A 405 2.78 4.92 -18.91
CA PHE A 405 1.89 5.92 -18.32
C PHE A 405 0.50 5.37 -18.07
N GLU A 406 -0.05 4.57 -18.99
CA GLU A 406 -1.35 3.91 -18.83
C GLU A 406 -1.33 2.93 -17.65
N THR A 407 -0.30 2.08 -17.54
CA THR A 407 -0.14 1.13 -16.43
C THR A 407 -0.01 1.84 -15.08
N LEU A 408 0.91 2.81 -14.98
CA LEU A 408 1.20 3.49 -13.73
C LEU A 408 0.07 4.42 -13.29
N LEU A 409 -0.66 5.06 -14.21
CA LEU A 409 -1.76 5.97 -13.88
C LEU A 409 -3.15 5.31 -13.99
N SER A 410 -3.23 3.99 -14.18
CA SER A 410 -4.50 3.25 -14.15
C SER A 410 -5.16 3.40 -12.77
N LYS A 411 -6.50 3.47 -12.65
CA LYS A 411 -7.18 3.69 -11.34
C LYS A 411 -6.86 2.62 -10.28
N ALA A 412 -6.54 1.38 -10.70
CA ALA A 412 -6.04 0.32 -9.82
C ALA A 412 -4.60 0.59 -9.32
N ALA A 413 -3.76 1.24 -10.15
CA ALA A 413 -2.44 1.75 -9.77
C ALA A 413 -2.48 3.12 -9.05
N ALA A 414 -3.55 3.88 -9.26
CA ALA A 414 -3.83 5.19 -8.68
C ALA A 414 -4.66 5.10 -7.39
N SER A 415 -4.87 3.90 -6.85
CA SER A 415 -4.92 3.73 -5.39
C SER A 415 -3.54 4.08 -4.85
N ALA A 416 -3.33 5.39 -4.76
CA ALA A 416 -2.17 5.94 -4.13
C ALA A 416 -2.07 5.36 -2.71
N VAL A 417 -0.87 5.03 -2.26
CA VAL A 417 -0.62 5.26 -0.84
C VAL A 417 -0.60 6.76 -0.71
N PRO A 418 -1.54 7.35 0.03
CA PRO A 418 -1.45 8.76 0.31
C PRO A 418 -0.09 9.01 0.98
N THR A 419 0.64 10.02 0.50
CA THR A 419 1.85 10.47 1.19
C THR A 419 1.41 11.03 2.51
N GLU A 420 1.36 10.13 3.49
CA GLU A 420 0.43 10.24 4.61
C GLU A 420 -1.01 10.29 4.10
N GLU A 421 -1.88 9.43 4.61
CA GLU A 421 -3.28 9.81 4.67
C GLU A 421 -3.27 11.19 5.35
N PRO A 422 -3.81 12.28 4.71
CA PRO A 422 -4.32 13.34 5.55
C PRO A 422 -5.22 12.62 6.54
N PRO A 423 -5.10 12.90 7.85
CA PRO A 423 -5.83 12.16 8.89
C PRO A 423 -7.21 11.89 8.33
N GLU A 424 -7.61 10.61 8.27
CA GLU A 424 -8.97 10.14 7.91
C GLU A 424 -9.88 11.32 8.07
N VAL A 425 -10.52 11.87 7.00
CA VAL A 425 -11.42 13.03 7.17
C VAL A 425 -12.19 12.69 8.41
N ILE A 426 -11.84 13.38 9.51
CA ILE A 426 -12.52 13.19 10.76
C ILE A 426 -13.85 13.71 10.30
N THR A 427 -14.79 12.80 10.04
CA THR A 427 -16.17 13.20 10.03
C THR A 427 -16.32 13.69 11.43
N LEU A 428 -16.17 15.02 11.56
CA LEU A 428 -16.31 15.74 12.80
C LEU A 428 -17.54 15.13 13.42
N PRO A 429 -17.46 14.64 14.67
CA PRO A 429 -18.67 14.58 15.43
C PRO A 429 -19.25 15.99 15.31
N THR A 430 -20.41 16.09 14.68
CA THR A 430 -21.14 17.36 14.56
C THR A 430 -21.58 17.86 15.95
N GLU A 431 -21.39 17.02 16.96
CA GLU A 431 -21.48 17.30 18.38
C GLU A 431 -20.20 18.01 18.87
N PRO A 432 -20.29 19.24 19.40
CA PRO A 432 -19.17 19.87 20.07
C PRO A 432 -18.77 18.97 21.25
N GLY A 433 -17.60 18.34 21.16
CA GLY A 433 -17.12 17.39 22.18
C GLY A 433 -17.18 17.96 23.62
N PRO A 434 -16.92 17.14 24.65
CA PRO A 434 -17.11 17.52 26.05
C PRO A 434 -16.39 18.82 26.41
N THR A 435 -16.98 19.62 27.29
CA THR A 435 -16.38 20.89 27.74
C THR A 435 -15.05 20.61 28.43
N ARG A 436 -13.97 21.25 27.96
CA ARG A 436 -12.62 21.10 28.50
C ARG A 436 -12.24 22.28 29.38
N GLN A 437 -11.48 22.02 30.44
CA GLN A 437 -10.99 23.06 31.34
C GLN A 437 -9.53 23.40 31.06
N GLN A 438 -9.17 24.68 31.17
CA GLN A 438 -7.78 25.10 31.06
C GLN A 438 -6.91 24.39 32.11
N GLY A 439 -5.80 23.80 31.68
CA GLY A 439 -4.88 23.01 32.49
C GLY A 439 -5.24 21.53 32.62
N GLU A 440 -6.37 21.08 32.06
CA GLU A 440 -6.71 19.66 31.94
C GLU A 440 -5.68 18.96 31.04
N ILE A 441 -5.22 17.78 31.43
CA ILE A 441 -4.35 16.94 30.60
C ILE A 441 -5.20 15.91 29.88
N LEU A 442 -5.14 15.92 28.56
CA LEU A 442 -5.88 15.02 27.69
C LEU A 442 -4.92 14.18 26.84
N CYS A 443 -5.42 13.06 26.36
CA CYS A 443 -4.68 12.12 25.53
C CYS A 443 -5.25 12.11 24.13
N ALA A 444 -4.39 12.18 23.11
CA ALA A 444 -4.80 11.91 21.74
C ALA A 444 -5.26 10.44 21.61
N ILE A 445 -6.39 10.17 20.95
CA ILE A 445 -6.90 8.80 20.73
C ILE A 445 -6.64 8.24 19.34
N HIS A 446 -6.19 9.10 18.41
CA HIS A 446 -5.71 8.76 17.07
C HIS A 446 -4.59 9.73 16.68
N ASP A 447 -3.85 9.40 15.62
CA ASP A 447 -2.93 10.34 15.01
C ASP A 447 -3.72 11.54 14.46
N SER A 448 -3.30 12.76 14.78
CA SER A 448 -4.02 13.99 14.47
C SER A 448 -3.11 15.02 13.80
N PRO A 449 -3.63 15.91 12.96
CA PRO A 449 -2.82 16.97 12.37
C PRO A 449 -2.48 18.02 13.44
N ILE A 450 -1.30 18.62 13.35
CA ILE A 450 -0.95 19.82 14.13
C ILE A 450 -1.40 21.04 13.33
N LEU A 451 -2.38 21.77 13.85
CA LEU A 451 -2.90 22.98 13.22
C LEU A 451 -2.39 24.22 13.95
N LEU A 452 -1.84 25.18 13.21
CA LEU A 452 -1.38 26.46 13.78
C LEU A 452 -2.53 27.48 13.93
N SER A 453 -3.66 27.21 13.28
CA SER A 453 -4.86 28.04 13.29
C SER A 453 -6.11 27.15 13.34
N PRO A 454 -7.15 27.51 14.11
CA PRO A 454 -8.40 26.76 14.12
C PRO A 454 -9.25 27.00 12.86
N ASP A 455 -8.94 28.06 12.11
CA ASP A 455 -9.70 28.49 10.92
C ASP A 455 -9.13 27.90 9.61
N ASP A 456 -8.00 27.19 9.66
CA ASP A 456 -7.26 26.68 8.50
C ASP A 456 -6.93 25.19 8.68
N ILE A 457 -7.97 24.35 8.66
CA ILE A 457 -7.88 22.90 8.91
C ILE A 457 -7.18 22.11 7.79
N GLU A 458 -7.09 22.70 6.59
CA GLU A 458 -6.43 22.10 5.41
C GLU A 458 -4.91 22.26 5.46
N SER A 459 -4.42 23.23 6.24
CA SER A 459 -3.00 23.53 6.42
C SER A 459 -2.51 22.92 7.73
N HIS A 460 -1.97 21.72 7.66
CA HIS A 460 -1.35 21.04 8.81
C HIS A 460 0.18 21.09 8.71
N ASP A 461 0.84 21.37 9.83
CA ASP A 461 2.29 21.52 9.89
C ASP A 461 2.92 20.52 10.87
N GLY A 462 2.53 19.27 10.70
CA GLY A 462 3.02 18.14 11.47
C GLY A 462 1.92 17.15 11.86
N THR A 463 2.35 16.10 12.53
CA THR A 463 1.53 15.01 13.04
C THR A 463 1.70 14.90 14.55
N LEU A 464 0.58 14.97 15.27
CA LEU A 464 0.49 14.55 16.66
C LEU A 464 0.17 13.06 16.69
N TYR A 465 0.98 12.26 17.39
CA TYR A 465 0.75 10.82 17.48
C TYR A 465 -0.27 10.48 18.56
N VAL A 466 -0.99 9.38 18.38
CA VAL A 466 -1.88 8.78 19.36
C VAL A 466 -1.20 8.58 20.73
N LEU A 467 -1.96 8.71 21.81
CA LEU A 467 -1.51 8.63 23.21
C LEU A 467 -0.43 9.66 23.56
N SER A 468 -0.51 10.83 22.95
CA SER A 468 0.30 12.00 23.33
C SER A 468 -0.44 12.84 24.36
N PRO A 469 0.22 13.24 25.46
CA PRO A 469 -0.37 14.08 26.48
C PRO A 469 -0.40 15.54 26.04
N LEU A 470 -1.54 16.19 26.24
CA LEU A 470 -1.82 17.56 25.82
C LEU A 470 -2.44 18.35 26.96
N ALA A 471 -1.86 19.49 27.30
CA ALA A 471 -2.43 20.41 28.27
C ALA A 471 -3.39 21.40 27.58
N VAL A 472 -4.65 21.43 28.01
CA VAL A 472 -5.67 22.33 27.46
C VAL A 472 -5.36 23.78 27.81
N GLN A 473 -5.36 24.66 26.80
CA GLN A 473 -5.20 26.10 26.99
C GLN A 473 -6.54 26.82 26.81
N GLU A 474 -7.26 26.50 25.73
CA GLU A 474 -8.52 27.14 25.33
C GLU A 474 -9.38 26.16 24.51
N GLN A 475 -10.71 26.26 24.58
CA GLN A 475 -11.62 25.53 23.70
C GLN A 475 -12.43 26.54 22.86
N LYS A 476 -12.51 26.33 21.55
CA LYS A 476 -13.22 27.20 20.61
C LYS A 476 -13.73 26.41 19.42
N ASP A 477 -15.02 26.56 19.07
CA ASP A 477 -15.63 26.04 17.84
C ASP A 477 -15.34 24.55 17.53
N GLY A 478 -15.43 23.67 18.55
CA GLY A 478 -15.16 22.24 18.41
C GLY A 478 -13.67 21.86 18.43
N MET A 479 -12.78 22.85 18.45
CA MET A 479 -11.33 22.72 18.58
C MET A 479 -10.88 23.00 20.00
N VAL A 480 -9.71 22.46 20.35
CA VAL A 480 -9.01 22.73 21.59
C VAL A 480 -7.62 23.22 21.24
N LYS A 481 -7.27 24.39 21.76
CA LYS A 481 -5.90 24.89 21.79
C LYS A 481 -5.16 24.18 22.91
N VAL A 482 -4.03 23.59 22.59
CA VAL A 482 -3.28 22.74 23.50
C VAL A 482 -1.80 23.10 23.52
N SER A 483 -1.15 22.69 24.60
CA SER A 483 0.29 22.67 24.74
C SER A 483 0.78 21.23 24.82
N LEU A 484 1.87 20.92 24.12
CA LEU A 484 2.53 19.62 24.12
C LEU A 484 3.94 19.77 24.71
N GLU A 485 4.22 19.06 25.80
CA GLU A 485 5.57 18.95 26.36
C GLU A 485 6.23 17.62 25.98
N GLY A 486 7.55 17.62 25.83
CA GLY A 486 8.34 16.43 25.54
C GLY A 486 9.81 16.73 25.33
N TRP A 487 10.51 15.83 24.66
CA TRP A 487 11.96 15.88 24.51
C TRP A 487 12.40 15.89 23.05
N GLN A 488 13.35 16.73 22.70
CA GLN A 488 14.03 16.75 21.40
C GLN A 488 15.48 16.35 21.59
N GLN A 489 16.02 15.54 20.67
CA GLN A 489 17.46 15.35 20.58
C GLN A 489 18.05 16.56 19.83
N ASP A 490 19.21 17.02 20.26
CA ASP A 490 19.96 18.06 19.54
C ASP A 490 20.17 17.65 18.07
N GLU A 491 20.14 18.64 17.18
CA GLU A 491 20.13 18.48 15.71
C GLU A 491 18.91 17.73 15.11
N ALA A 492 17.91 17.35 15.90
CA ALA A 492 16.67 16.72 15.43
C ALA A 492 15.40 17.49 15.87
N PRO A 493 15.23 18.75 15.42
CA PRO A 493 14.14 19.64 15.89
C PRO A 493 12.75 19.22 15.41
N SER A 494 12.65 18.29 14.45
CA SER A 494 11.37 17.89 13.88
C SER A 494 10.62 16.84 14.70
N ILE A 495 11.18 16.26 15.77
CA ILE A 495 10.52 15.16 16.51
C ILE A 495 10.44 15.45 18.00
N ILE A 496 9.23 15.46 18.56
CA ILE A 496 9.03 15.48 20.02
C ILE A 496 8.84 14.06 20.51
N TYR A 497 9.74 13.62 21.40
CA TYR A 497 9.69 12.34 22.09
C TYR A 497 9.01 12.46 23.45
N ALA A 498 8.37 11.39 23.91
CA ALA A 498 7.70 11.36 25.20
C ALA A 498 8.69 11.39 26.38
N LEU A 499 9.84 10.73 26.23
CA LEU A 499 10.83 10.55 27.30
C LEU A 499 12.24 10.81 26.76
N GLN A 500 13.11 11.41 27.58
CA GLN A 500 14.51 11.63 27.25
C GLN A 500 15.22 10.30 26.94
N GLY A 501 15.89 10.19 25.79
CA GLY A 501 16.64 8.99 25.43
C GLY A 501 15.80 7.86 24.81
N PHE A 502 14.47 8.01 24.74
CA PHE A 502 13.57 6.98 24.22
C PHE A 502 12.89 7.44 22.93
N ARG A 503 12.92 6.60 21.90
CA ARG A 503 12.33 6.86 20.58
C ARG A 503 10.82 6.61 20.55
N ILE A 504 10.12 7.05 21.60
CA ILE A 504 8.66 7.03 21.74
C ILE A 504 8.15 8.39 21.28
N ARG A 505 7.49 8.46 20.12
CA ARG A 505 7.10 9.74 19.51
C ARG A 505 5.78 10.25 20.09
N ASN A 506 5.74 11.55 20.36
CA ASN A 506 4.51 12.30 20.61
C ASN A 506 4.16 13.20 19.43
N ALA A 507 5.15 13.77 18.72
CA ALA A 507 4.88 14.53 17.51
C ALA A 507 6.01 14.47 16.48
N LEU A 508 5.64 14.67 15.21
CA LEU A 508 6.50 15.03 14.09
C LEU A 508 6.10 16.44 13.63
N LEU A 509 7.03 17.38 13.55
CA LEU A 509 6.76 18.79 13.32
C LEU A 509 7.20 19.21 11.91
N GLY A 510 6.35 19.97 11.23
CA GLY A 510 6.72 20.72 10.04
C GLY A 510 7.58 21.95 10.36
N GLU A 511 7.99 22.69 9.33
CA GLU A 511 8.95 23.80 9.47
C GLU A 511 8.39 25.00 10.25
N GLU A 512 7.08 25.26 10.19
CA GLU A 512 6.45 26.38 10.89
C GLU A 512 6.24 26.07 12.38
N ALA A 513 5.72 24.90 12.74
CA ALA A 513 5.49 24.41 14.09
C ALA A 513 6.81 24.34 14.88
N GLN A 514 7.93 24.01 14.22
CA GLN A 514 9.25 24.06 14.83
C GLN A 514 9.62 25.45 15.35
N LYS A 515 9.10 26.53 14.74
CA LYS A 515 9.37 27.92 15.19
C LYS A 515 8.58 28.28 16.46
N HIS A 516 7.58 27.49 16.82
CA HIS A 516 6.75 27.67 18.01
C HIS A 516 7.28 26.88 19.23
N ILE A 517 8.44 26.24 19.09
CA ILE A 517 9.07 25.50 20.17
C ILE A 517 9.74 26.43 21.18
N GLU A 518 9.40 26.23 22.45
CA GLU A 518 10.12 26.78 23.60
C GLU A 518 11.01 25.69 24.21
N ILE A 519 12.31 25.97 24.34
CA ILE A 519 13.24 25.09 25.07
C ILE A 519 13.14 25.43 26.56
N LEU A 520 12.64 24.48 27.36
CA LEU A 520 12.46 24.61 28.80
C LEU A 520 13.74 24.24 29.59
N ASP A 521 14.41 23.17 29.17
CA ASP A 521 15.66 22.70 29.80
C ASP A 521 16.56 22.00 28.76
N THR A 522 17.84 21.83 29.08
CA THR A 522 18.80 21.09 28.25
C THR A 522 19.67 20.19 29.11
N VAL A 523 19.67 18.91 28.78
CA VAL A 523 20.34 17.84 29.51
C VAL A 523 21.28 17.09 28.58
N THR A 524 22.52 16.90 28.98
CA THR A 524 23.45 15.97 28.33
C THR A 524 23.35 14.61 29.01
N ASP A 525 22.99 13.57 28.25
CA ASP A 525 22.94 12.20 28.78
C ASP A 525 24.37 11.70 29.08
N PRO A 526 24.70 11.41 30.34
CA PRO A 526 26.06 11.01 30.74
C PRO A 526 26.48 9.64 30.18
N ASN A 527 25.55 8.83 29.66
CA ASN A 527 25.85 7.51 29.11
C ASN A 527 26.08 7.53 27.60
N THR A 528 25.53 8.52 26.89
CA THR A 528 25.53 8.56 25.42
C THR A 528 26.19 9.82 24.86
N ASP A 529 26.51 10.80 25.71
CA ASP A 529 26.97 12.15 25.33
C ASP A 529 25.97 12.90 24.42
N LEU A 530 24.76 12.38 24.24
CA LEU A 530 23.71 13.02 23.46
C LEU A 530 23.10 14.17 24.26
N VAL A 531 22.91 15.31 23.59
CA VAL A 531 22.22 16.46 24.16
C VAL A 531 20.72 16.34 23.86
N TRP A 532 19.92 16.57 24.89
CA TRP A 532 18.47 16.51 24.85
C TRP A 532 17.89 17.81 25.37
N HIS A 533 16.92 18.37 24.66
CA HIS A 533 16.19 19.56 25.04
C HIS A 533 14.81 19.14 25.54
N HIS A 534 14.45 19.53 26.77
CA HIS A 534 13.06 19.49 27.20
C HIS A 534 12.36 20.66 26.54
N VAL A 535 11.32 20.38 25.75
CA VAL A 535 10.67 21.36 24.89
C VAL A 535 9.17 21.41 25.14
N ARG A 536 8.58 22.57 24.87
CA ARG A 536 7.15 22.79 24.83
C ARG A 536 6.75 23.37 23.48
N LEU A 537 5.71 22.81 22.90
CA LEU A 537 5.01 23.35 21.73
C LEU A 537 3.70 23.96 22.21
N ASP A 538 3.60 25.28 22.17
CA ASP A 538 2.41 26.01 22.59
C ASP A 538 1.54 26.44 21.41
N ASP A 539 0.28 26.79 21.71
CA ASP A 539 -0.64 27.46 20.81
C ASP A 539 -1.07 26.67 19.56
N VAL A 540 -0.98 25.33 19.60
CA VAL A 540 -1.46 24.46 18.52
C VAL A 540 -2.90 24.01 18.74
N TRP A 541 -3.63 23.79 17.66
CA TRP A 541 -5.03 23.40 17.66
C TRP A 541 -5.20 21.95 17.24
N VAL A 542 -6.09 21.26 17.95
CA VAL A 542 -6.52 19.89 17.66
C VAL A 542 -8.03 19.78 17.80
N PHE A 543 -8.64 18.79 17.17
CA PHE A 543 -10.07 18.54 17.31
C PHE A 543 -10.39 18.03 18.72
N ASN A 544 -11.42 18.56 19.37
CA ASN A 544 -11.82 18.06 20.70
C ASN A 544 -12.26 16.59 20.65
N SER A 545 -12.80 16.15 19.52
CA SER A 545 -13.17 14.76 19.26
C SER A 545 -11.98 13.80 19.23
N ALA A 546 -10.77 14.32 19.05
CA ALA A 546 -9.54 13.53 19.04
C ALA A 546 -8.95 13.31 20.43
N LEU A 547 -9.61 13.82 21.49
CA LEU A 547 -9.08 13.85 22.83
C LEU A 547 -9.94 13.05 23.82
N THR A 548 -9.27 12.31 24.70
CA THR A 548 -9.87 11.61 25.84
C THR A 548 -9.21 12.04 27.14
N ASP A 549 -9.95 12.01 28.24
CA ASP A 549 -9.44 12.07 29.61
C ASP A 549 -9.11 10.68 30.16
N ASP A 550 -9.53 9.61 29.48
CA ASP A 550 -9.25 8.21 29.82
C ASP A 550 -8.56 7.50 28.64
N ALA A 551 -7.26 7.24 28.77
CA ALA A 551 -6.45 6.52 27.79
C ALA A 551 -6.50 4.99 27.94
N GLN A 552 -7.03 4.47 29.06
CA GLN A 552 -6.99 3.05 29.37
C GLN A 552 -7.71 2.19 28.32
N PRO A 553 -8.90 2.57 27.80
CA PRO A 553 -9.56 1.81 26.73
C PRO A 553 -8.70 1.68 25.46
N THR A 554 -7.97 2.74 25.10
CA THR A 554 -7.05 2.71 23.95
C THR A 554 -5.90 1.73 24.20
N TRP A 555 -5.36 1.70 25.42
CA TRP A 555 -4.33 0.74 25.81
C TRP A 555 -4.83 -0.71 25.82
N ASP A 556 -6.00 -0.96 26.40
CA ASP A 556 -6.62 -2.30 26.44
C ASP A 556 -6.89 -2.83 25.02
N ASN A 557 -7.40 -1.96 24.14
CA ASN A 557 -7.62 -2.29 22.73
C ASN A 557 -6.30 -2.58 22.01
N THR A 558 -5.26 -1.80 22.30
CA THR A 558 -3.93 -1.99 21.69
C THR A 558 -3.26 -3.29 22.17
N GLU A 559 -3.42 -3.64 23.44
CA GLU A 559 -2.97 -4.91 23.99
C GLU A 559 -3.69 -6.08 23.30
N ALA A 560 -5.02 -6.03 23.22
CA ALA A 560 -5.81 -7.03 22.53
C ALA A 560 -5.40 -7.17 21.05
N LEU A 561 -5.14 -6.06 20.37
CA LEU A 561 -4.64 -6.02 19.00
C LEU A 561 -3.24 -6.65 18.89
N PHE A 562 -2.31 -6.32 19.79
CA PHE A 562 -0.99 -6.94 19.84
C PHE A 562 -1.11 -8.46 20.02
N HIS A 563 -1.92 -8.90 20.97
CA HIS A 563 -2.14 -10.32 21.23
C HIS A 563 -2.75 -11.04 20.03
N LYS A 564 -3.81 -10.48 19.44
CA LYS A 564 -4.51 -11.06 18.29
C LYS A 564 -3.62 -11.13 17.05
N SER A 565 -2.93 -10.04 16.71
CA SER A 565 -2.22 -9.92 15.44
C SER A 565 -0.83 -10.56 15.45
N CYS A 566 -0.14 -10.58 16.60
CA CYS A 566 1.24 -11.09 16.67
C CYS A 566 1.33 -12.56 17.11
N SER A 567 0.28 -13.15 17.70
CA SER A 567 0.30 -14.56 18.13
C SER A 567 0.01 -15.57 17.00
N VAL A 568 -0.38 -15.08 15.83
CA VAL A 568 -0.78 -15.91 14.67
C VAL A 568 0.35 -16.81 14.17
N CYS A 569 1.60 -16.36 14.27
CA CYS A 569 2.75 -17.08 13.69
C CYS A 569 3.65 -17.76 14.74
N HIS A 570 3.69 -17.26 15.97
CA HIS A 570 4.51 -17.79 17.05
C HIS A 570 3.97 -17.37 18.41
N ALA A 571 4.42 -18.04 19.47
CA ALA A 571 4.20 -17.55 20.83
C ALA A 571 4.82 -16.16 21.00
N LEU A 572 4.10 -15.26 21.66
CA LEU A 572 4.56 -13.89 21.84
C LEU A 572 5.76 -13.85 22.79
N PRO A 573 6.85 -13.14 22.42
CA PRO A 573 7.87 -12.81 23.40
C PRO A 573 7.27 -11.88 24.45
N SER A 574 7.75 -11.97 25.69
CA SER A 574 7.44 -10.96 26.71
C SER A 574 7.79 -9.57 26.18
N THR A 575 6.92 -8.60 26.47
CA THR A 575 7.06 -7.18 26.11
C THR A 575 8.34 -6.55 26.70
N GLU A 576 8.82 -7.10 27.82
CA GLU A 576 10.06 -6.69 28.48
C GLU A 576 11.32 -7.32 27.85
N ARG A 577 11.19 -8.20 26.85
CA ARG A 577 12.36 -8.87 26.26
C ARG A 577 13.34 -7.87 25.62
N PHE A 578 12.82 -6.77 25.09
CA PHE A 578 13.59 -5.78 24.34
C PHE A 578 13.46 -4.39 24.96
N THR A 579 14.39 -3.49 24.60
CA THR A 579 14.29 -2.08 24.98
C THR A 579 13.32 -1.30 24.09
N ALA A 580 12.83 -0.16 24.57
CA ALA A 580 11.95 0.71 23.79
C ALA A 580 12.61 1.19 22.48
N ASN A 581 13.93 1.34 22.47
CA ASN A 581 14.68 1.71 21.26
C ASN A 581 14.94 0.53 20.31
N GLN A 582 14.81 -0.72 20.78
CA GLN A 582 14.97 -1.93 19.96
C GLN A 582 13.68 -2.34 19.25
N TRP A 583 12.54 -2.16 19.89
CA TRP A 583 11.22 -2.54 19.36
C TRP A 583 10.94 -2.04 17.94
N PRO A 584 11.23 -0.78 17.56
CA PRO A 584 10.99 -0.32 16.20
C PRO A 584 11.68 -1.14 15.11
N GLY A 585 12.92 -1.59 15.36
CA GLY A 585 13.68 -2.41 14.42
C GLY A 585 13.15 -3.84 14.32
N ILE A 586 12.70 -4.42 15.44
CA ILE A 586 12.13 -5.77 15.50
C ILE A 586 10.83 -5.84 14.71
N LEU A 587 9.93 -4.87 14.97
CA LEU A 587 8.61 -4.81 14.36
C LEU A 587 8.66 -4.55 12.85
N LYS A 588 9.70 -3.90 12.33
CA LYS A 588 9.88 -3.63 10.89
C LYS A 588 9.74 -4.89 10.02
N THR A 589 10.17 -6.05 10.53
CA THR A 589 10.10 -7.33 9.81
C THR A 589 8.78 -8.08 10.00
N MET A 590 8.07 -7.81 11.10
CA MET A 590 6.87 -8.53 11.53
C MET A 590 5.59 -7.83 11.07
N PHE A 591 5.53 -6.49 11.10
CA PHE A 591 4.34 -5.71 10.74
C PHE A 591 3.83 -5.98 9.33
N ARG A 592 4.73 -6.17 8.36
CA ARG A 592 4.36 -6.54 6.98
C ARG A 592 3.68 -7.91 6.87
N ARG A 593 3.83 -8.78 7.87
CA ARG A 593 3.26 -10.13 7.91
C ARG A 593 2.06 -10.25 8.83
N ALA A 594 1.91 -9.33 9.78
CA ALA A 594 0.82 -9.31 10.76
C ALA A 594 -0.43 -8.55 10.28
N ALA A 595 -0.44 -8.08 9.01
CA ALA A 595 -1.54 -7.35 8.40
C ALA A 595 -2.06 -6.15 9.23
N LEU A 596 -1.18 -5.48 9.97
CA LEU A 596 -1.50 -4.26 10.72
C LEU A 596 -1.53 -3.05 9.76
N SER A 597 -2.53 -2.18 9.89
CA SER A 597 -2.50 -0.83 9.29
C SER A 597 -1.36 0.01 9.89
N ARG A 598 -1.00 1.14 9.28
CA ARG A 598 0.05 2.04 9.80
C ARG A 598 -0.26 2.50 11.22
N GLU A 599 -1.49 2.97 11.43
CA GLU A 599 -1.99 3.43 12.74
C GLU A 599 -1.95 2.31 13.79
N ASN A 600 -2.51 1.14 13.47
CA ASN A 600 -2.48 -0.03 14.34
C ASN A 600 -1.05 -0.51 14.63
N GLY A 601 -0.16 -0.40 13.64
CA GLY A 601 1.26 -0.67 13.81
C GLY A 601 1.94 0.31 14.76
N ASP A 602 1.65 1.61 14.65
CA ASP A 602 2.24 2.62 15.53
C ASP A 602 1.67 2.57 16.95
N LEU A 603 0.38 2.23 17.13
CA LEU A 603 -0.21 1.85 18.42
C LEU A 603 0.51 0.66 19.05
N VAL A 604 0.61 -0.46 18.33
CA VAL A 604 1.30 -1.67 18.83
C VAL A 604 2.76 -1.37 19.15
N ARG A 605 3.44 -0.57 18.32
CA ARG A 605 4.82 -0.13 18.58
C ARG A 605 4.89 0.67 19.87
N LYS A 606 4.02 1.68 20.04
CA LYS A 606 4.01 2.56 21.23
C LYS A 606 3.70 1.73 22.50
N TYR A 607 2.75 0.80 22.43
CA TYR A 607 2.45 -0.15 23.51
C TYR A 607 3.67 -1.00 23.90
N LEU A 608 4.36 -1.58 22.92
CA LEU A 608 5.57 -2.38 23.18
C LEU A 608 6.73 -1.55 23.73
N GLN A 609 6.84 -0.29 23.31
CA GLN A 609 7.85 0.61 23.84
C GLN A 609 7.57 1.03 25.29
N TYR A 610 6.32 1.30 25.66
CA TYR A 610 5.97 1.62 27.05
C TYR A 610 6.07 0.40 27.98
N ASN A 611 5.83 -0.81 27.47
CA ASN A 611 6.04 -2.06 28.22
C ASN A 611 7.48 -2.62 28.11
N ALA A 612 8.42 -1.85 27.54
CA ALA A 612 9.79 -2.30 27.42
C ALA A 612 10.52 -2.33 28.77
N ARG A 613 11.51 -3.21 28.91
CA ARG A 613 12.25 -3.39 30.17
C ARG A 613 12.92 -2.14 30.74
N ASP A 614 13.28 -1.20 29.87
CA ASP A 614 13.99 0.02 30.23
C ASP A 614 13.04 1.22 30.45
N VAL A 615 11.73 1.01 30.31
CA VAL A 615 10.69 2.02 30.51
C VAL A 615 9.80 1.75 31.72
N GLY A 616 9.61 0.49 32.15
CA GLY A 616 8.61 0.07 33.15
C GLY A 616 8.67 0.70 34.56
N SER A 617 9.68 1.51 34.89
CA SER A 617 9.71 2.33 36.12
C SER A 617 9.51 3.83 35.87
N MET A 618 9.42 4.25 34.61
CA MET A 618 9.24 5.63 34.15
C MET A 618 7.80 5.89 33.67
N THR A 619 7.00 4.84 33.47
CA THR A 619 5.58 4.91 33.06
C THR A 619 4.72 5.63 34.09
N ASP A 620 5.03 5.55 35.38
CA ASP A 620 4.25 6.19 36.45
C ASP A 620 4.29 7.73 36.40
N VAL A 621 5.15 8.31 35.56
CA VAL A 621 5.45 9.74 35.52
C VAL A 621 4.91 10.43 34.25
N ALA A 622 4.67 9.69 33.18
CA ALA A 622 4.23 10.25 31.91
C ALA A 622 2.68 10.24 31.81
N PRO A 623 2.01 11.39 31.65
CA PRO A 623 0.57 11.40 31.41
C PRO A 623 0.24 10.61 30.14
N CYS A 624 -0.92 9.94 30.12
CA CYS A 624 -1.35 9.04 29.03
C CYS A 624 -0.52 7.75 28.85
N SER A 625 0.41 7.44 29.75
CA SER A 625 1.12 6.15 29.75
C SER A 625 0.19 4.98 30.13
N ILE A 626 0.70 3.76 29.94
CA ILE A 626 0.02 2.54 30.40
C ILE A 626 0.03 2.53 31.91
N ALA A 627 -1.14 2.44 32.53
CA ALA A 627 -1.23 2.27 33.97
C ALA A 627 -0.51 0.97 34.39
N PRO A 628 0.30 0.96 35.46
CA PRO A 628 0.93 -0.27 35.92
C PRO A 628 -0.15 -1.31 36.23
N SER A 629 0.00 -2.52 35.71
CA SER A 629 -0.88 -3.64 36.05
C SER A 629 -0.80 -3.90 37.57
N PRO A 630 -1.94 -4.13 38.25
CA PRO A 630 -1.99 -4.31 39.71
C PRO A 630 -1.25 -5.55 40.23
#